data_AF-A0A060ZBM2-F1
#
_entry.id   AF-A0A060ZBM2-F1
#
_cell.length_a   1.000
_cell.length_b   1.000
_cell.length_c   1.000
_cell.angle_alpha   90.00
_cell.angle_beta   90.00
_cell.angle_gamma   90.00
#
_symmetry.space_group_name_H-M   'P 1'
#
loop_
_entity.id
_entity.type
_entity.pdbx_description
1 polymer ?
#
loop_
_entity_poly.entity_id
_entity_poly.type
_entity_poly.pdbx_seq_one_letter_code
_entity_poly.pdbx_strand_id
1 'polypeptide(L)'
;MAHRAYGQCNIDVFVLCLQMGPTVCDPLDHYVQGCALGTRGAAVPGREGPEDVPQTRPAGDPTFEQVLEGIISYFKEQDLRQKEEQKDGETMDVEVQSIPQDQLRHVEGTAILHIVFAVRLDQELGREFLKSVKGCQGELCPFSIALLLSVARIQRYEEQLFDFLKGTITKGFKDEHLQQGSKFLQDLLPQRCSLAQMILDTVKNSVFGWDHVTQGLVQLGFILMDAFGPKAGPFGKTATEGANATAKTPTQQACRLGGHILLEGFKVR
;
A
#
# COMPACT_ATOMS: atom_id res chain seq x y z
N MET A 1 14.48 -12.87 18.60
CA MET A 1 13.66 -12.05 19.53
C MET A 1 14.15 -10.60 19.63
N ALA A 2 15.46 -10.33 19.73
CA ALA A 2 15.98 -8.95 19.80
C ALA A 2 15.71 -8.06 18.56
N HIS A 3 15.74 -8.62 17.35
CA HIS A 3 15.47 -7.87 16.11
C HIS A 3 14.03 -7.35 15.99
N ARG A 4 13.07 -8.01 16.66
CA ARG A 4 11.65 -7.60 16.67
C ARG A 4 11.41 -6.42 17.61
N ALA A 5 12.15 -6.36 18.72
CA ALA A 5 12.06 -5.28 19.70
C ALA A 5 12.69 -3.97 19.19
N TYR A 6 13.79 -4.06 18.43
CA TYR A 6 14.45 -2.87 17.86
C TYR A 6 13.62 -2.21 16.75
N GLY A 7 12.95 -3.00 15.90
CA GLY A 7 12.01 -2.49 14.90
C GLY A 7 10.78 -1.83 15.52
N GLN A 8 10.24 -2.41 16.60
CA GLN A 8 9.10 -1.87 17.33
C GLN A 8 9.43 -0.50 17.97
N CYS A 9 10.58 -0.37 18.67
CA CYS A 9 10.99 0.91 19.25
C CYS A 9 11.17 2.03 18.23
N ASN A 10 11.71 1.74 17.04
CA ASN A 10 11.88 2.76 16.00
C ASN A 10 10.55 3.20 15.37
N ILE A 11 9.59 2.27 15.26
CA ILE A 11 8.25 2.58 14.75
C ILE A 11 7.45 3.36 15.79
N ASP A 12 7.54 2.99 17.08
CA ASP A 12 6.89 3.73 18.16
C ASP A 12 7.46 5.15 18.26
N VAL A 13 8.77 5.34 18.12
CA VAL A 13 9.41 6.67 18.05
C VAL A 13 8.98 7.44 16.80
N PHE A 14 8.86 6.79 15.64
CA PHE A 14 8.35 7.41 14.41
C PHE A 14 6.89 7.87 14.57
N VAL A 15 6.03 7.04 15.16
CA VAL A 15 4.61 7.36 15.44
C VAL A 15 4.50 8.47 16.50
N LEU A 16 5.31 8.44 17.56
CA LEU A 16 5.41 9.52 18.54
C LEU A 16 5.89 10.83 17.91
N CYS A 17 6.89 10.79 17.02
CA CYS A 17 7.35 11.98 16.30
C CYS A 17 6.28 12.54 15.36
N LEU A 18 5.47 11.68 14.73
CA LEU A 18 4.34 12.09 13.90
C LEU A 18 3.17 12.65 14.72
N GLN A 19 2.93 12.15 15.93
CA GLN A 19 1.88 12.64 16.84
C GLN A 19 2.22 14.00 17.50
N MET A 20 3.49 14.37 17.59
CA MET A 20 3.95 15.60 18.26
C MET A 20 3.83 16.88 17.41
N GLY A 21 3.29 16.79 16.19
CA GLY A 21 3.04 17.95 15.32
C GLY A 21 4.31 18.62 14.77
N PRO A 22 4.19 19.66 13.91
CA PRO A 22 5.27 20.19 13.06
C PRO A 22 6.42 20.90 13.80
N THR A 23 6.47 20.82 15.14
CA THR A 23 7.52 21.45 15.95
C THR A 23 8.60 20.47 16.41
N VAL A 24 8.48 19.17 16.11
CA VAL A 24 9.44 18.12 16.53
C VAL A 24 9.80 17.16 15.37
N CYS A 25 9.68 17.59 14.11
CA CYS A 25 10.03 16.78 12.94
C CYS A 25 11.50 16.97 12.49
N ASP A 26 12.47 16.76 13.38
CA ASP A 26 13.90 16.62 13.00
C ASP A 26 14.36 15.16 12.74
N PRO A 27 13.81 14.09 13.37
CA PRO A 27 14.38 12.75 13.21
C PRO A 27 14.15 12.12 11.82
N LEU A 28 13.07 12.49 11.13
CA LEU A 28 12.80 11.97 9.80
C LEU A 28 13.66 12.65 8.73
N ASP A 29 13.94 13.95 8.89
CA ASP A 29 14.93 14.63 8.06
C ASP A 29 16.29 13.98 8.27
N HIS A 30 16.74 13.68 9.49
CA HIS A 30 18.06 13.06 9.67
C HIS A 30 18.20 11.63 9.08
N TYR A 31 17.14 10.82 9.05
CA TYR A 31 17.18 9.46 8.47
C TYR A 31 16.98 9.47 6.95
N VAL A 32 16.04 10.27 6.43
CA VAL A 32 15.81 10.42 4.98
C VAL A 32 16.94 11.20 4.32
N GLN A 33 17.48 12.23 5.00
CA GLN A 33 18.67 12.97 4.57
C GLN A 33 19.95 12.16 4.76
N GLY A 34 20.01 11.27 5.76
CA GLY A 34 21.08 10.28 5.92
C GLY A 34 21.13 9.28 4.75
N CYS A 35 19.97 8.76 4.32
CA CYS A 35 19.88 7.93 3.12
C CYS A 35 20.20 8.70 1.82
N ALA A 36 19.76 9.96 1.70
CA ALA A 36 20.00 10.80 0.51
C ALA A 36 21.43 11.38 0.42
N LEU A 37 22.15 11.49 1.55
CA LEU A 37 23.57 11.90 1.59
C LEU A 37 24.53 10.71 1.47
N GLY A 38 24.07 9.49 1.80
CA GLY A 38 24.84 8.24 1.61
C GLY A 38 25.02 7.83 0.14
N THR A 39 24.31 8.46 -0.80
CA THR A 39 24.36 8.19 -2.25
C THR A 39 24.95 9.34 -3.08
N ARG A 40 25.42 10.41 -2.43
CA ARG A 40 26.18 11.50 -3.08
C ARG A 40 27.63 11.52 -2.61
N GLY A 41 28.43 10.64 -3.21
CA GLY A 41 29.86 10.90 -3.38
C GLY A 41 30.03 12.16 -4.23
N ALA A 42 30.06 13.33 -3.59
CA ALA A 42 30.41 14.58 -4.23
C ALA A 42 31.86 14.50 -4.69
N ALA A 43 32.05 14.38 -6.01
CA ALA A 43 33.34 14.58 -6.64
C ALA A 43 33.81 16.01 -6.36
N VAL A 44 34.80 16.15 -5.48
CA VAL A 44 35.69 17.31 -5.41
C VAL A 44 37.02 16.86 -6.03
N PRO A 45 37.45 17.39 -7.19
CA PRO A 45 38.80 17.14 -7.66
C PRO A 45 39.74 18.14 -6.97
N GLY A 46 40.58 17.62 -6.09
CA GLY A 46 41.60 18.41 -5.40
C GLY A 46 42.51 17.61 -4.49
N ARG A 47 43.23 16.62 -5.05
CA ARG A 47 44.53 16.03 -4.66
C ARG A 47 44.54 14.50 -4.59
N GLU A 48 45.59 13.96 -5.20
CA GLU A 48 45.90 12.56 -5.47
C GLU A 48 46.18 11.72 -4.21
N GLY A 49 45.77 10.45 -4.27
CA GLY A 49 46.20 9.36 -3.39
C GLY A 49 45.47 8.05 -3.76
N PRO A 50 46.15 6.92 -4.01
CA PRO A 50 45.53 5.66 -4.42
C PRO A 50 45.19 4.81 -3.19
N GLU A 51 43.99 4.23 -3.14
CA GLU A 51 43.71 2.84 -2.74
C GLU A 51 42.19 2.60 -2.68
N ASP A 52 41.73 1.72 -3.57
CA ASP A 52 40.38 1.16 -3.64
C ASP A 52 40.04 0.42 -2.33
N VAL A 53 39.12 0.98 -1.54
CA VAL A 53 38.39 0.21 -0.52
C VAL A 53 36.91 0.27 -0.89
N PRO A 54 36.25 -0.87 -1.22
CA PRO A 54 34.80 -0.90 -1.34
C PRO A 54 34.22 -0.56 0.03
N GLN A 55 33.54 0.58 0.11
CA GLN A 55 32.90 1.05 1.33
C GLN A 55 31.76 0.10 1.68
N THR A 56 32.07 -0.91 2.49
CA THR A 56 31.12 -1.87 3.01
C THR A 56 30.19 -1.14 3.99
N ARG A 57 28.88 -1.20 3.74
CA ARG A 57 27.85 -0.64 4.63
C ARG A 57 28.06 -1.21 6.04
N PRO A 58 27.97 -0.41 7.11
CA PRO A 58 28.08 -0.92 8.47
C PRO A 58 27.00 -1.98 8.70
N ALA A 59 27.43 -3.15 9.19
CA ALA A 59 26.57 -4.29 9.47
C ALA A 59 25.70 -3.99 10.71
N GLY A 60 24.56 -3.34 10.51
CA GLY A 60 23.64 -3.01 11.60
C GLY A 60 22.44 -2.17 11.21
N ASP A 61 22.53 -1.37 10.14
CA ASP A 61 21.43 -0.50 9.74
C ASP A 61 20.39 -1.25 8.91
N PRO A 62 19.09 -1.11 9.24
CA PRO A 62 18.02 -1.79 8.51
C PRO A 62 17.92 -1.27 7.08
N THR A 63 17.71 -2.17 6.11
CA THR A 63 17.49 -1.78 4.72
C THR A 63 16.16 -1.05 4.58
N PHE A 64 15.99 -0.24 3.53
CA PHE A 64 14.72 0.45 3.27
C PHE A 64 13.58 -0.55 3.09
N GLU A 65 13.84 -1.70 2.46
CA GLU A 65 12.92 -2.83 2.36
C GLU A 65 12.43 -3.29 3.74
N GLN A 66 13.32 -3.48 4.72
CA GLN A 66 12.96 -3.89 6.08
C GLN A 66 12.18 -2.82 6.84
N VAL A 67 12.56 -1.55 6.69
CA VAL A 67 11.85 -0.42 7.31
C VAL A 67 10.43 -0.33 6.75
N LEU A 68 10.29 -0.39 5.43
CA LEU A 68 9.00 -0.33 4.76
C LEU A 68 8.09 -1.51 5.14
N GLU A 69 8.63 -2.72 5.19
CA GLU A 69 7.90 -3.91 5.66
C GLU A 69 7.43 -3.74 7.11
N GLY A 70 8.29 -3.20 7.98
CA GLY A 70 7.94 -2.88 9.37
C GLY A 70 6.79 -1.88 9.47
N ILE A 71 6.84 -0.79 8.72
CA ILE A 71 5.78 0.24 8.68
C ILE A 71 4.46 -0.36 8.17
N ILE A 72 4.49 -1.11 7.06
CA ILE A 72 3.29 -1.76 6.51
C ILE A 72 2.70 -2.74 7.51
N SER A 73 3.55 -3.55 8.16
CA SER A 73 3.11 -4.54 9.16
C SER A 73 2.47 -3.87 10.38
N TYR A 74 3.05 -2.76 10.85
CA TYR A 74 2.50 -1.99 11.96
C TYR A 74 1.09 -1.48 11.64
N PHE A 75 0.90 -0.76 10.53
CA PHE A 75 -0.42 -0.23 10.19
C PHE A 75 -1.44 -1.33 9.88
N LYS A 76 -1.00 -2.44 9.28
CA LYS A 76 -1.83 -3.63 9.10
C LYS A 76 -2.30 -4.21 10.44
N GLU A 77 -1.44 -4.27 11.45
CA GLU A 77 -1.82 -4.74 12.79
C GLU A 77 -2.77 -3.76 13.49
N GLN A 78 -2.55 -2.45 13.36
CA GLN A 78 -3.48 -1.44 13.88
C GLN A 78 -4.86 -1.53 13.23
N ASP A 79 -4.92 -1.76 11.92
CA ASP A 79 -6.18 -1.99 11.19
C ASP A 79 -6.93 -3.23 11.69
N LEU A 80 -6.21 -4.31 12.04
CA LEU A 80 -6.82 -5.52 12.58
C LEU A 80 -7.39 -5.29 13.98
N ARG A 81 -6.63 -4.62 14.86
CA ARG A 81 -7.08 -4.25 16.22
C ARG A 81 -8.34 -3.40 16.19
N GLN A 82 -8.40 -2.40 15.32
CA GLN A 82 -9.61 -1.58 15.16
C GLN A 82 -10.82 -2.38 14.65
N LYS A 83 -10.60 -3.34 13.73
CA LYS A 83 -11.66 -4.22 13.25
C LYS A 83 -12.17 -5.20 14.32
N GLU A 84 -11.33 -5.57 15.28
CA GLU A 84 -11.71 -6.41 16.43
C GLU A 84 -12.49 -5.59 17.47
N GLU A 85 -12.00 -4.39 17.82
CA GLU A 85 -12.69 -3.47 18.75
C GLU A 85 -14.08 -3.06 18.26
N GLN A 86 -14.27 -2.89 16.95
CA GLN A 86 -15.61 -2.63 16.36
C GLN A 86 -16.55 -3.83 16.40
N LYS A 87 -16.04 -5.06 16.55
CA LYS A 87 -16.85 -6.29 16.64
C LYS A 87 -17.22 -6.64 18.08
N ASP A 88 -16.36 -6.30 19.04
CA ASP A 88 -16.53 -6.62 20.48
C ASP A 88 -17.21 -5.50 21.30
N GLY A 89 -17.68 -4.45 20.65
CA GLY A 89 -18.29 -3.26 21.26
C GLY A 89 -19.61 -3.43 22.02
N GLU A 90 -19.99 -4.65 22.43
CA GLU A 90 -21.15 -4.90 23.32
C GLU A 90 -20.77 -5.27 24.77
N THR A 91 -19.50 -5.35 25.14
CA THR A 91 -19.11 -5.63 26.55
C THR A 91 -18.19 -4.57 27.12
N MET A 92 -18.69 -3.87 28.15
CA MET A 92 -17.94 -2.93 28.98
C MET A 92 -16.75 -3.63 29.67
N ASP A 93 -15.54 -3.10 29.54
CA ASP A 93 -14.73 -2.58 30.68
C ASP A 93 -13.24 -2.32 30.34
N VAL A 94 -12.73 -1.22 30.89
CA VAL A 94 -11.32 -0.75 31.03
C VAL A 94 -10.54 -0.37 29.75
N GLU A 95 -10.52 0.94 29.49
CA GLU A 95 -9.83 1.63 28.39
C GLU A 95 -8.30 1.51 28.46
N VAL A 96 -7.71 0.73 27.56
CA VAL A 96 -6.50 1.18 26.86
C VAL A 96 -7.03 1.96 25.66
N GLN A 97 -6.92 3.29 25.69
CA GLN A 97 -7.39 4.11 24.58
C GLN A 97 -6.57 3.75 23.32
N SER A 98 -7.15 2.94 22.44
CA SER A 98 -6.65 2.77 21.10
C SER A 98 -6.67 4.13 20.40
N ILE A 99 -5.72 4.37 19.49
CA ILE A 99 -5.69 5.62 18.72
C ILE A 99 -7.03 5.73 17.97
N PRO A 100 -7.78 6.84 18.14
CA PRO A 100 -9.04 7.02 17.43
C PRO A 100 -8.90 6.79 15.93
N GLN A 101 -9.90 6.18 15.29
CA GLN A 101 -9.81 5.75 13.89
C GLN A 101 -9.45 6.91 12.95
N ASP A 102 -10.05 8.07 13.15
CA ASP A 102 -9.77 9.30 12.41
C ASP A 102 -8.32 9.76 12.60
N GLN A 103 -7.79 9.74 13.82
CA GLN A 103 -6.38 10.08 14.08
C GLN A 103 -5.43 9.07 13.43
N LEU A 104 -5.74 7.78 13.48
CA LEU A 104 -4.93 6.76 12.83
C LEU A 104 -4.85 7.01 11.31
N ARG A 105 -5.98 7.33 10.65
CA ARG A 105 -5.99 7.63 9.21
C ARG A 105 -5.12 8.85 8.86
N HIS A 106 -5.09 9.88 9.70
CA HIS A 106 -4.22 11.05 9.51
C HIS A 106 -2.73 10.69 9.65
N VAL A 107 -2.38 9.89 10.65
CA VAL A 107 -1.00 9.42 10.84
C VAL A 107 -0.56 8.57 9.65
N GLU A 108 -1.41 7.67 9.17
CA GLU A 108 -1.16 6.87 7.96
C GLU A 108 -0.95 7.75 6.74
N GLY A 109 -1.82 8.74 6.52
CA GLY A 109 -1.70 9.66 5.39
C GLY A 109 -0.40 10.46 5.42
N THR A 110 0.02 10.87 6.61
CA THR A 110 1.30 11.56 6.83
C THR A 110 2.48 10.63 6.56
N ALA A 111 2.43 9.39 7.04
CA ALA A 111 3.47 8.39 6.78
C ALA A 111 3.60 8.09 5.28
N ILE A 112 2.48 7.88 4.57
CA ILE A 112 2.46 7.67 3.11
C ILE A 112 3.10 8.87 2.40
N LEU A 113 2.73 10.10 2.78
CA LEU A 113 3.28 11.31 2.16
C LEU A 113 4.81 11.36 2.28
N HIS A 114 5.37 11.07 3.45
CA HIS A 114 6.81 11.08 3.66
C HIS A 114 7.53 9.98 2.88
N ILE A 115 6.97 8.76 2.82
CA ILE A 115 7.54 7.67 2.01
C ILE A 115 7.52 8.05 0.53
N VAL A 116 6.39 8.59 0.04
CA VAL A 116 6.27 9.07 -1.35
C VAL A 116 7.30 10.16 -1.63
N PHE A 117 7.54 11.07 -0.69
CA PHE A 117 8.55 12.11 -0.83
C PHE A 117 9.97 11.54 -0.90
N ALA A 118 10.34 10.61 -0.02
CA ALA A 118 11.62 9.92 -0.05
C ALA A 118 11.85 9.18 -1.39
N VAL A 119 10.85 8.44 -1.86
CA VAL A 119 10.88 7.73 -3.16
C VAL A 119 10.93 8.70 -4.36
N ARG A 120 10.37 9.91 -4.24
CA ARG A 120 10.47 10.95 -5.28
C ARG A 120 11.88 11.49 -5.41
N LEU A 121 12.54 11.72 -4.28
CA LEU A 121 13.87 12.33 -4.19
C LEU A 121 14.98 11.34 -4.54
N ASP A 122 14.85 10.08 -4.13
CA ASP A 122 15.86 9.05 -4.32
C ASP A 122 15.33 7.91 -5.19
N GLN A 123 15.91 7.77 -6.39
CA GLN A 123 15.54 6.72 -7.34
C GLN A 123 15.96 5.33 -6.88
N GLU A 124 17.00 5.20 -6.06
CA GLU A 124 17.44 3.93 -5.49
C GLU A 124 16.40 3.40 -4.51
N LEU A 125 15.91 4.28 -3.63
CA LEU A 125 14.79 3.97 -2.72
C LEU A 125 13.54 3.57 -3.51
N GLY A 126 13.23 4.26 -4.61
CA GLY A 126 12.10 3.87 -5.46
C GLY A 126 12.28 2.52 -6.16
N ARG A 127 13.50 2.11 -6.50
CA ARG A 127 13.77 0.76 -7.02
C ARG A 127 13.63 -0.29 -5.92
N GLU A 128 14.12 -0.01 -4.71
CA GLU A 128 13.98 -0.89 -3.55
C GLU A 128 12.51 -1.04 -3.13
N PHE A 129 11.74 0.05 -3.14
CA PHE A 129 10.28 0.04 -2.99
C PHE A 129 9.62 -0.89 -4.00
N LEU A 130 9.98 -0.77 -5.28
CA LEU A 130 9.36 -1.60 -6.31
C LEU A 130 9.71 -3.09 -6.16
N LYS A 131 10.93 -3.38 -5.68
CA LYS A 131 11.36 -4.75 -5.38
C LYS A 131 10.58 -5.34 -4.21
N SER A 132 10.42 -4.58 -3.12
CA SER A 132 9.71 -5.03 -1.92
C SER A 132 8.23 -5.32 -2.22
N VAL A 133 7.54 -4.42 -2.92
CA VAL A 133 6.10 -4.60 -3.25
C VAL A 133 5.87 -5.80 -4.16
N LYS A 134 6.79 -6.08 -5.10
CA LYS A 134 6.73 -7.28 -5.96
C LYS A 134 6.98 -8.58 -5.19
N GLY A 135 7.75 -8.54 -4.09
CA GLY A 135 7.93 -9.67 -3.18
C GLY A 135 6.70 -9.95 -2.30
N CYS A 136 5.90 -8.92 -2.00
CA CYS A 136 4.78 -8.97 -1.05
C CYS A 136 3.42 -9.40 -1.65
N GLN A 137 3.38 -10.14 -2.76
CA GLN A 137 2.14 -10.45 -3.51
C GLN A 137 1.01 -11.14 -2.70
N GLY A 138 1.29 -11.63 -1.48
CA GLY A 138 0.31 -12.29 -0.61
C GLY A 138 -0.24 -11.46 0.55
N GLU A 139 0.23 -10.22 0.75
CA GLU A 139 0.05 -9.50 2.03
C GLU A 139 -0.45 -8.06 1.91
N LEU A 140 -1.07 -7.72 0.78
CA LEU A 140 -1.68 -6.40 0.64
C LEU A 140 -2.69 -6.15 1.76
N CYS A 141 -2.70 -4.90 2.22
CA CYS A 141 -3.63 -4.34 3.20
C CYS A 141 -4.03 -2.92 2.73
N PRO A 142 -5.10 -2.32 3.30
CA PRO A 142 -5.56 -1.01 2.89
C PRO A 142 -4.46 0.07 2.87
N PHE A 143 -3.59 0.10 3.89
CA PHE A 143 -2.43 1.01 3.95
C PHE A 143 -1.46 0.80 2.78
N SER A 144 -1.04 -0.44 2.51
CA SER A 144 -0.10 -0.72 1.40
C SER A 144 -0.69 -0.37 0.03
N ILE A 145 -2.01 -0.56 -0.16
CA ILE A 145 -2.70 -0.19 -1.41
C ILE A 145 -2.71 1.33 -1.54
N ALA A 146 -3.02 2.06 -0.47
CA ALA A 146 -2.96 3.52 -0.45
C ALA A 146 -1.56 4.03 -0.80
N LEU A 147 -0.52 3.42 -0.22
CA LEU A 147 0.88 3.74 -0.52
C LEU A 147 1.24 3.49 -1.99
N LEU A 148 0.90 2.32 -2.54
CA LEU A 148 1.12 1.99 -3.96
C LEU A 148 0.47 3.02 -4.89
N LEU A 149 -0.79 3.37 -4.64
CA LEU A 149 -1.54 4.34 -5.43
C LEU A 149 -0.95 5.75 -5.31
N SER A 150 -0.37 6.08 -4.16
CA SER A 150 0.26 7.38 -3.93
C SER A 150 1.62 7.51 -4.59
N VAL A 151 2.42 6.43 -4.59
CA VAL A 151 3.69 6.37 -5.33
C VAL A 151 3.45 6.33 -6.84
N ALA A 152 2.35 5.73 -7.30
CA ALA A 152 1.96 5.72 -8.71
C ALA A 152 1.75 7.12 -9.31
N ARG A 153 1.56 8.15 -8.48
CA ARG A 153 1.53 9.56 -8.92
C ARG A 153 2.88 10.08 -9.44
N ILE A 154 3.96 9.35 -9.20
CA ILE A 154 5.27 9.63 -9.75
C ILE A 154 5.34 8.95 -11.12
N GLN A 155 5.36 9.73 -12.19
CA GLN A 155 5.21 9.24 -13.58
C GLN A 155 6.10 8.04 -13.93
N ARG A 156 7.35 7.98 -13.43
CA ARG A 156 8.29 6.87 -13.71
C ARG A 156 7.89 5.52 -13.10
N TYR A 157 7.03 5.53 -12.07
CA TYR A 157 6.55 4.32 -11.36
C TYR A 157 5.10 3.99 -11.68
N GLU A 158 4.36 4.94 -12.29
CA GLU A 158 2.94 4.85 -12.60
C GLU A 158 2.55 3.54 -13.29
N GLU A 159 3.11 3.29 -14.48
CA GLU A 159 2.81 2.10 -15.29
C GLU A 159 3.12 0.81 -14.52
N GLN A 160 4.31 0.74 -13.90
CA GLN A 160 4.77 -0.45 -13.19
C GLN A 160 3.88 -0.80 -11.98
N LEU A 161 3.41 0.21 -11.25
CA LEU A 161 2.56 0.01 -10.08
C LEU A 161 1.11 -0.29 -10.46
N PHE A 162 0.58 0.35 -11.51
CA PHE A 162 -0.76 0.02 -12.01
C PHE A 162 -0.81 -1.36 -12.66
N ASP A 163 0.22 -1.76 -13.39
CA ASP A 163 0.31 -3.13 -13.93
C ASP A 163 0.44 -4.18 -12.82
N PHE A 164 1.21 -3.88 -11.78
CA PHE A 164 1.29 -4.72 -10.59
C PHE A 164 -0.07 -4.86 -9.89
N LEU A 165 -0.77 -3.75 -9.65
CA LEU A 165 -2.10 -3.75 -9.02
C LEU A 165 -3.12 -4.52 -9.89
N LYS A 166 -3.18 -4.23 -11.19
CA LYS A 166 -4.05 -4.92 -12.15
C LYS A 166 -3.79 -6.43 -12.16
N GLY A 167 -2.52 -6.84 -12.19
CA GLY A 167 -2.10 -8.24 -12.15
C GLY A 167 -2.50 -8.92 -10.83
N THR A 168 -2.28 -8.24 -9.71
CA THR A 168 -2.62 -8.74 -8.37
C THR A 168 -4.14 -8.89 -8.18
N ILE A 169 -4.93 -7.94 -8.66
CA ILE A 169 -6.40 -7.99 -8.67
C ILE A 169 -6.90 -9.16 -9.52
N THR A 170 -6.38 -9.30 -10.74
CA THR A 170 -6.78 -10.37 -11.65
C THR A 170 -6.44 -11.74 -11.08
N LYS A 171 -5.25 -11.87 -10.48
CA LYS A 171 -4.82 -13.08 -9.79
C LYS A 171 -5.73 -13.37 -8.59
N GLY A 172 -6.02 -12.37 -7.76
CA GLY A 172 -6.91 -12.49 -6.61
C GLY A 172 -8.28 -13.06 -6.98
N PHE A 173 -8.94 -12.53 -8.03
CA PHE A 173 -10.22 -13.07 -8.48
C PHE A 173 -10.13 -14.49 -9.07
N LYS A 174 -9.04 -14.82 -9.76
CA LYS A 174 -8.82 -16.20 -10.25
C LYS A 174 -8.63 -17.18 -9.09
N ASP A 175 -7.87 -16.79 -8.08
CA ASP A 175 -7.59 -17.60 -6.89
C ASP A 175 -8.88 -17.80 -6.07
N GLU A 176 -9.67 -16.74 -5.87
CA GLU A 176 -10.99 -16.80 -5.22
C GLU A 176 -11.95 -17.72 -6.00
N HIS A 177 -11.99 -17.61 -7.34
CA HIS A 177 -12.82 -18.46 -8.19
C HIS A 177 -12.39 -19.93 -8.13
N LEU A 178 -11.08 -20.22 -8.11
CA LEU A 178 -10.56 -21.57 -7.93
C LEU A 178 -10.94 -22.16 -6.57
N GLN A 179 -10.78 -21.36 -5.50
CA GLN A 179 -11.12 -21.78 -4.14
C GLN A 179 -12.62 -22.08 -4.03
N GLN A 180 -13.49 -21.22 -4.58
CA GLN A 180 -14.94 -21.45 -4.61
C GLN A 180 -15.34 -22.71 -5.39
N GLY A 181 -14.57 -23.08 -6.42
CA GLY A 181 -14.80 -24.28 -7.22
C GLY A 181 -14.36 -25.60 -6.56
N SER A 182 -13.65 -25.56 -5.42
CA SER A 182 -13.07 -26.74 -4.80
C SER A 182 -13.23 -26.77 -3.28
N LYS A 183 -14.02 -27.72 -2.77
CA LYS A 183 -14.16 -27.96 -1.32
C LYS A 183 -12.82 -28.30 -0.66
N PHE A 184 -11.96 -29.07 -1.34
CA PHE A 184 -10.62 -29.38 -0.84
C PHE A 184 -9.78 -28.12 -0.59
N LEU A 185 -9.84 -27.14 -1.49
CA LEU A 185 -9.11 -25.88 -1.30
C LEU A 185 -9.73 -24.99 -0.22
N GLN A 186 -11.06 -25.07 -0.02
CA GLN A 186 -11.74 -24.36 1.07
C GLN A 186 -11.37 -24.94 2.43
N ASP A 187 -11.21 -26.26 2.53
CA ASP A 187 -10.82 -26.93 3.78
C ASP A 187 -9.33 -26.76 4.10
N LEU A 188 -8.48 -26.68 3.07
CA LEU A 188 -7.03 -26.58 3.24
C LEU A 188 -6.53 -25.15 3.45
N LEU A 189 -7.19 -24.15 2.85
CA LEU A 189 -6.75 -22.75 2.88
C LEU A 189 -7.73 -21.91 3.70
N PRO A 190 -7.25 -21.12 4.69
CA PRO A 190 -8.12 -20.20 5.40
C PRO A 190 -8.78 -19.23 4.42
N GLN A 191 -10.04 -18.87 4.72
CA GLN A 191 -10.76 -17.92 3.90
C GLN A 191 -10.01 -16.58 3.90
N ARG A 192 -9.43 -16.23 2.74
CA ARG A 192 -8.66 -15.00 2.62
C ARG A 192 -9.60 -13.81 2.61
N CYS A 193 -9.19 -12.70 3.23
CA CYS A 193 -9.86 -11.43 3.02
C CYS A 193 -9.81 -11.08 1.53
N SER A 194 -10.96 -10.74 0.95
CA SER A 194 -11.04 -10.43 -0.48
C SER A 194 -10.22 -9.17 -0.78
N LEU A 195 -9.31 -9.26 -1.75
CA LEU A 195 -8.54 -8.11 -2.22
C LEU A 195 -9.45 -6.98 -2.72
N ALA A 196 -10.58 -7.33 -3.33
CA ALA A 196 -11.61 -6.38 -3.72
C ALA A 196 -12.12 -5.59 -2.50
N GLN A 197 -12.38 -6.27 -1.38
CA GLN A 197 -12.81 -5.62 -0.16
C GLN A 197 -11.73 -4.70 0.41
N MET A 198 -10.46 -5.11 0.39
CA MET A 198 -9.35 -4.27 0.87
C MET A 198 -9.22 -2.98 0.05
N ILE A 199 -9.42 -3.05 -1.28
CA ILE A 199 -9.43 -1.86 -2.14
C ILE A 199 -10.62 -0.95 -1.82
N LEU A 200 -11.81 -1.52 -1.57
CA LEU A 200 -12.98 -0.74 -1.17
C LEU A 200 -12.81 -0.12 0.23
N ASP A 201 -12.15 -0.81 1.15
CA ASP A 201 -11.77 -0.25 2.45
C ASP A 201 -10.80 0.93 2.24
N THR A 202 -9.82 0.83 1.33
CA THR A 202 -8.96 1.97 0.95
C THR A 202 -9.77 3.15 0.41
N VAL A 203 -10.80 2.93 -0.41
CA VAL A 203 -11.69 4.00 -0.91
C VAL A 203 -12.39 4.69 0.25
N LYS A 204 -12.98 3.92 1.18
CA LYS A 204 -13.67 4.48 2.36
C LYS A 204 -12.73 5.26 3.27
N ASN A 205 -11.54 4.73 3.51
CA ASN A 205 -10.52 5.38 4.32
C ASN A 205 -9.97 6.65 3.67
N SER A 206 -10.14 6.82 2.36
CA SER A 206 -9.60 7.98 1.62
C SER A 206 -10.21 9.34 1.99
N VAL A 207 -11.29 9.36 2.78
CA VAL A 207 -11.94 10.60 3.28
C VAL A 207 -11.04 11.39 4.22
N PHE A 208 -10.25 10.68 5.02
CA PHE A 208 -9.56 11.27 6.17
C PHE A 208 -8.04 11.16 5.98
N GLY A 209 -7.38 12.29 5.67
CA GLY A 209 -5.91 12.39 5.58
C GLY A 209 -5.27 11.75 4.34
N TRP A 210 -6.06 11.16 3.44
CA TRP A 210 -5.61 10.35 2.31
C TRP A 210 -5.94 10.98 0.94
N ASP A 211 -6.11 12.29 0.87
CA ASP A 211 -6.46 13.00 -0.38
C ASP A 211 -5.54 12.66 -1.56
N HIS A 212 -4.26 12.45 -1.25
CA HIS A 212 -3.21 12.09 -2.20
C HIS A 212 -3.39 10.69 -2.84
N VAL A 213 -4.23 9.83 -2.26
CA VAL A 213 -4.56 8.48 -2.75
C VAL A 213 -5.67 8.53 -3.81
N THR A 214 -6.55 9.54 -3.71
CA THR A 214 -7.77 9.71 -4.54
C THR A 214 -7.51 9.59 -6.04
N GLN A 215 -6.51 10.32 -6.54
CA GLN A 215 -6.19 10.33 -7.97
C GLN A 215 -5.83 8.92 -8.45
N GLY A 216 -5.02 8.20 -7.67
CA GLY A 216 -4.63 6.83 -7.99
C GLY A 216 -5.82 5.87 -7.98
N LEU A 217 -6.76 6.01 -7.05
CA LEU A 217 -7.99 5.21 -7.01
C LEU A 217 -8.87 5.42 -8.26
N VAL A 218 -9.09 6.67 -8.65
CA VAL A 218 -9.88 7.00 -9.85
C VAL A 218 -9.22 6.40 -11.08
N GLN A 219 -7.91 6.57 -11.22
CA GLN A 219 -7.16 6.01 -12.34
C GLN A 219 -7.20 4.47 -12.35
N LEU A 220 -7.05 3.81 -11.20
CA LEU A 220 -7.20 2.36 -11.09
C LEU A 220 -8.60 1.91 -11.54
N GLY A 221 -9.65 2.63 -11.13
CA GLY A 221 -11.03 2.36 -11.50
C GLY A 221 -11.22 2.35 -13.03
N PHE A 222 -10.72 3.38 -13.71
CA PHE A 222 -10.74 3.45 -15.17
C PHE A 222 -9.88 2.38 -15.83
N ILE A 223 -8.67 2.11 -15.32
CA ILE A 223 -7.78 1.06 -15.86
C ILE A 223 -8.48 -0.32 -15.83
N LEU A 224 -9.18 -0.65 -14.74
CA LEU A 224 -9.91 -1.91 -14.63
C LEU A 224 -11.10 -1.97 -15.60
N MET A 225 -11.87 -0.88 -15.70
CA MET A 225 -13.01 -0.82 -16.62
C MET A 225 -12.58 -0.87 -18.09
N ASP A 226 -11.48 -0.21 -18.45
CA ASP A 226 -10.94 -0.24 -19.81
C ASP A 226 -10.34 -1.61 -20.17
N ALA A 227 -9.58 -2.20 -19.24
CA ALA A 227 -8.95 -3.49 -19.46
C ALA A 227 -9.96 -4.65 -19.57
N PHE A 228 -11.01 -4.63 -18.74
CA PHE A 228 -11.94 -5.76 -18.55
C PHE A 228 -13.39 -5.48 -18.94
N GLY A 229 -13.69 -4.27 -19.44
CA GLY A 229 -15.02 -3.89 -19.88
C GLY A 229 -15.51 -4.71 -21.08
N PRO A 230 -16.83 -4.73 -21.34
CA PRO A 230 -17.40 -5.40 -22.49
C PRO A 230 -16.81 -4.83 -23.79
N LYS A 231 -15.94 -5.60 -24.44
CA LYS A 231 -15.40 -5.23 -25.76
C LYS A 231 -16.43 -5.56 -26.82
N ALA A 232 -16.72 -4.62 -27.71
CA ALA A 232 -17.55 -4.88 -28.88
C ALA A 232 -16.93 -6.03 -29.68
N GLY A 233 -17.69 -7.11 -29.90
CA GLY A 233 -17.21 -8.22 -30.71
C GLY A 233 -16.96 -7.78 -32.16
N PRO A 234 -16.28 -8.60 -32.98
CA PRO A 234 -15.94 -8.30 -34.39
C PRO A 234 -17.14 -7.98 -35.31
N PHE A 235 -18.36 -8.06 -34.81
CA PHE A 235 -19.60 -7.91 -35.57
C PHE A 235 -20.57 -6.87 -34.99
N GLY A 236 -20.11 -5.97 -34.12
CA GLY A 236 -20.96 -4.88 -33.59
C GLY A 236 -22.13 -5.35 -32.72
N LYS A 237 -22.22 -6.64 -32.40
CA LYS A 237 -23.14 -7.14 -31.37
C LYS A 237 -22.51 -6.79 -30.03
N THR A 238 -23.02 -5.73 -29.40
CA THR A 238 -22.82 -5.51 -27.98
C THR A 238 -23.31 -6.77 -27.26
N ALA A 239 -22.45 -7.35 -26.42
CA ALA A 239 -22.91 -8.35 -25.49
C ALA A 239 -23.91 -7.65 -24.57
N THR A 240 -25.20 -7.83 -24.85
CA THR A 240 -26.30 -7.37 -24.01
C THR A 240 -26.31 -8.22 -22.74
N GLU A 241 -25.33 -8.05 -21.87
CA GLU A 241 -25.38 -8.57 -20.52
C GLU A 241 -25.95 -7.45 -19.65
N GLY A 242 -27.24 -7.61 -19.32
CA GLY A 242 -27.99 -6.65 -18.52
C GLY A 242 -27.27 -6.32 -17.21
N ALA A 243 -27.44 -5.07 -16.77
CA ALA A 243 -26.80 -4.43 -15.62
C ALA A 243 -26.97 -5.14 -14.25
N ASN A 244 -27.65 -6.30 -14.21
CA ASN A 244 -27.91 -7.10 -13.01
C ASN A 244 -27.35 -8.54 -13.08
N ALA A 245 -26.51 -8.88 -14.07
CA ALA A 245 -25.84 -10.18 -14.08
C ALA A 245 -24.78 -10.23 -12.97
N THR A 246 -24.95 -11.11 -11.97
CA THR A 246 -23.87 -11.51 -11.06
C THR A 246 -22.64 -11.84 -11.88
N ALA A 247 -21.54 -11.10 -11.71
CA ALA A 247 -20.29 -11.32 -12.41
C ALA A 247 -19.83 -12.78 -12.20
N LYS A 248 -19.84 -13.59 -13.26
CA LYS A 248 -19.53 -15.02 -13.21
C LYS A 248 -18.06 -15.31 -13.48
N THR A 249 -17.36 -14.39 -14.14
CA THR A 249 -15.95 -14.56 -14.51
C THR A 249 -15.04 -13.61 -13.74
N PRO A 250 -13.77 -13.97 -13.49
CA PRO A 250 -12.78 -13.09 -12.87
C PRO A 250 -12.61 -11.74 -13.60
N THR A 251 -12.77 -11.72 -14.93
CA THR A 251 -12.70 -10.48 -15.72
C THR A 251 -13.91 -9.58 -15.48
N GLN A 252 -15.12 -10.14 -15.43
CA GLN A 252 -16.32 -9.37 -15.07
C GLN A 252 -16.23 -8.83 -13.64
N GLN A 253 -15.69 -9.61 -12.69
CA GLN A 253 -15.46 -9.16 -11.32
C GLN A 253 -14.47 -8.00 -11.25
N ALA A 254 -13.37 -8.05 -12.02
CA ALA A 254 -12.41 -6.94 -12.12
C ALA A 254 -13.02 -5.67 -12.73
N CYS A 255 -13.80 -5.79 -13.80
CA CYS A 255 -14.52 -4.65 -14.39
C CYS A 255 -15.52 -4.04 -13.38
N ARG A 256 -16.28 -4.89 -12.68
CA ARG A 256 -17.25 -4.47 -11.66
C ARG A 256 -16.57 -3.76 -10.50
N LEU A 257 -15.42 -4.28 -10.04
CA LEU A 257 -14.62 -3.63 -9.01
C LEU A 257 -14.20 -2.22 -9.46
N GLY A 258 -13.76 -2.06 -10.71
CA GLY A 258 -13.45 -0.73 -11.27
C GLY A 258 -14.61 0.25 -11.15
N GLY A 259 -15.82 -0.19 -11.53
CA GLY A 259 -17.04 0.62 -11.36
C GLY A 259 -17.39 0.92 -9.90
N HIS A 260 -17.22 -0.05 -8.99
CA HIS A 260 -17.44 0.16 -7.56
C HIS A 260 -16.45 1.15 -6.95
N ILE A 261 -15.16 1.11 -7.33
CA ILE A 261 -14.15 2.07 -6.86
C ILE A 261 -14.57 3.50 -7.22
N LEU A 262 -14.99 3.72 -8.48
CA LEU A 262 -15.43 5.03 -8.95
C LEU A 262 -16.72 5.49 -8.26
N LEU A 263 -17.69 4.59 -8.14
CA LEU A 263 -18.98 4.91 -7.51
C LEU A 263 -18.83 5.26 -6.03
N GLU A 264 -18.13 4.42 -5.27
CA GLU A 264 -17.90 4.66 -3.86
C GLU A 264 -16.99 5.88 -3.66
N GLY A 265 -15.97 6.06 -4.50
CA GLY A 265 -15.12 7.25 -4.47
C GLY A 265 -15.90 8.55 -4.72
N PHE A 266 -16.97 8.52 -5.51
CA PHE A 266 -17.88 9.65 -5.72
C PHE A 266 -18.83 9.88 -4.55
N LYS A 267 -19.40 8.83 -3.94
CA LYS A 267 -20.34 8.97 -2.80
C LYS A 267 -19.71 9.57 -1.55
N VAL A 268 -18.41 9.35 -1.44
CA VAL A 268 -17.62 9.61 -0.23
C VAL A 268 -17.02 11.03 -0.25
N ARG A 269 -17.26 11.81 -1.31
CA ARG A 269 -16.86 13.22 -1.48
C ARG A 269 -18.06 14.07 -1.90
#